data_AF-A0A150S1G8-F1
#
_entry.id   AF-A0A150S1G8-F1
#
_cell.length_a   1.000
_cell.length_b   1.000
_cell.length_c   1.000
_cell.angle_alpha   90.00
_cell.angle_beta   90.00
_cell.angle_gamma   90.00
#
_symmetry.space_group_name_H-M   'P 1'
#
loop_
_entity.id
_entity.type
_entity.pdbx_description
1 polymer ?
#
loop_
_entity_poly.entity_id
_entity_poly.type
_entity_poly.pdbx_seq_one_letter_code
_entity_poly.pdbx_strand_id
1 'polypeptide(L)'
;MRINDQAGLSTVSFGKISQRTFGFLSCVTALLLGACSSGDPDAGGTGGAADVGPAGSGGAGATPSVTSGGDPSISTATATAGSSSTGQAAVGSGGSGSSGTGSTHPKDHCLDGFDPHPSDATIKDGPAEFAKNGQVDLTVQPEVIAWMEENEWQAAHFEWHSIRRCGGGGGLGGMSRVNICNSSVPVPSDQECKTTGDGFQFLAMHRHMIQSLKQLWPNHSEQFEGFKKFPTTAEELPQQWRSDFRPWSATTLANAKIADEIDKPENLSRFPDEGAFGMWLQCFAGQAIPGASVSASGLHGDLHFKWVRSNNTDHGLGNQFTNIDNYMFWKLHGWIDNVWEKYRTAKGLSPTDEALKDAVAAQCYEMDAIARVINPELNPEPEEPLPTESGVFHSTVRPIFESAIHKCSGCHAAPSTGPQAGLSLGGDISSTDIVAGLVNKPSTHGGQFKLVVPGNPDQSWLYLKVAGTAGSAGCRPSGAATCNPGVMPQAADGKPTLTSAELAALRQWIQDGAPAPTKM
;
A
#
# COMPACT_ATOMS: atom_id res chain seq x y z
N MET A 1 -40.78 -34.66 54.86
CA MET A 1 -39.62 -35.53 55.08
C MET A 1 -38.64 -35.24 53.95
N ARG A 2 -37.41 -34.81 54.29
CA ARG A 2 -36.28 -34.54 53.37
C ARG A 2 -35.88 -35.84 52.64
N ILE A 3 -35.31 -35.82 51.44
CA ILE A 3 -33.86 -35.78 51.09
C ILE A 3 -33.83 -35.78 49.53
N ASN A 4 -33.28 -34.81 48.80
CA ASN A 4 -31.88 -34.47 48.44
C ASN A 4 -31.14 -35.48 47.53
N ASP A 5 -30.68 -35.00 46.36
CA ASP A 5 -29.39 -35.24 45.65
C ASP A 5 -29.57 -34.90 44.15
N GLN A 6 -29.13 -33.74 43.63
CA GLN A 6 -27.78 -33.31 43.18
C GLN A 6 -27.16 -34.07 41.98
N ALA A 7 -27.13 -33.37 40.82
CA ALA A 7 -26.04 -33.26 39.82
C ALA A 7 -26.66 -32.69 38.52
N GLY A 8 -26.16 -31.73 37.76
CA GLY A 8 -25.00 -30.83 37.81
C GLY A 8 -25.06 -30.04 36.49
N LEU A 9 -25.25 -28.72 36.54
CA LEU A 9 -25.26 -27.82 35.39
C LEU A 9 -23.86 -27.23 35.20
N SER A 10 -23.27 -27.39 34.02
CA SER A 10 -22.08 -26.63 33.60
C SER A 10 -22.54 -25.39 32.82
N THR A 11 -22.48 -24.23 33.48
CA THR A 11 -22.52 -22.92 32.84
C THR A 11 -21.09 -22.51 32.52
N VAL A 12 -20.78 -22.33 31.23
CA VAL A 12 -19.53 -21.69 30.81
C VAL A 12 -19.65 -20.19 31.10
N SER A 13 -18.87 -19.75 32.07
CA SER A 13 -18.70 -18.36 32.48
C SER A 13 -17.80 -17.65 31.48
N PHE A 14 -18.34 -16.76 30.66
CA PHE A 14 -17.53 -15.77 29.93
C PHE A 14 -16.90 -14.80 30.92
N GLY A 15 -15.56 -14.81 30.95
CA GLY A 15 -14.76 -13.94 31.79
C GLY A 15 -15.00 -12.48 31.42
N LYS A 16 -15.52 -11.71 32.38
CA LYS A 16 -15.47 -10.26 32.38
C LYS A 16 -14.00 -9.83 32.49
N ILE A 17 -13.42 -9.33 31.40
CA ILE A 17 -12.19 -8.55 31.49
C ILE A 17 -12.56 -7.21 32.12
N SER A 18 -11.96 -6.98 33.28
CA SER A 18 -12.20 -5.84 34.17
C SER A 18 -11.73 -4.53 33.53
N GLN A 19 -12.66 -3.77 32.94
CA GLN A 19 -12.50 -2.33 32.73
C GLN A 19 -12.52 -1.60 34.08
N ARG A 20 -11.38 -1.54 34.77
CA ARG A 20 -11.14 -0.54 35.83
C ARG A 20 -9.65 -0.22 35.91
N THR A 21 -9.30 0.96 35.39
CA THR A 21 -8.52 2.04 36.05
C THR A 21 -7.71 2.80 35.00
N PHE A 22 -8.35 3.69 34.24
CA PHE A 22 -7.69 4.86 33.64
C PHE A 22 -8.68 6.03 33.69
N GLY A 23 -8.88 6.54 34.89
CA GLY A 23 -9.45 7.86 35.11
C GLY A 23 -8.32 8.88 35.16
N PHE A 24 -8.48 9.98 34.43
CA PHE A 24 -7.70 11.21 34.46
C PHE A 24 -6.31 11.19 33.82
N LEU A 25 -6.28 11.22 32.48
CA LEU A 25 -5.39 12.15 31.75
C LEU A 25 -5.96 12.44 30.34
N SER A 26 -7.16 13.04 30.29
CA SER A 26 -7.74 13.57 29.06
C SER A 26 -7.97 15.06 29.25
N CYS A 27 -6.93 15.84 28.96
CA CYS A 27 -6.93 17.28 28.71
C CYS A 27 -5.46 17.72 28.67
N VAL A 28 -5.04 18.32 27.55
CA VAL A 28 -3.75 18.98 27.24
C VAL A 28 -2.97 18.25 26.15
N THR A 29 -3.51 18.23 24.93
CA THR A 29 -2.72 18.44 23.69
C THR A 29 -3.61 18.89 22.53
N ALA A 30 -4.44 19.91 22.75
CA ALA A 30 -5.16 20.64 21.68
C ALA A 30 -4.77 22.13 21.62
N LEU A 31 -3.63 22.49 22.22
CA LEU A 31 -3.06 23.83 22.19
C LEU A 31 -1.58 23.70 21.92
N LEU A 32 -1.20 23.85 20.64
CA LEU A 32 0.00 24.51 20.13
C LEU A 32 0.11 24.14 18.64
N LEU A 33 -0.56 24.91 17.78
CA LEU A 33 -0.16 25.27 16.41
C LEU A 33 -1.20 26.21 15.75
N GLY A 34 -1.83 27.07 16.56
CA GLY A 34 -2.59 28.23 16.10
C GLY A 34 -1.85 29.49 16.53
N ALA A 35 -0.83 29.90 15.77
CA ALA A 35 -0.19 31.20 15.93
C ALA A 35 -0.02 31.85 14.55
N CYS A 36 -1.00 32.69 14.23
CA CYS A 36 -0.95 33.94 13.48
C CYS A 36 0.04 34.06 12.31
N SER A 37 -0.52 34.16 11.09
CA SER A 37 -0.14 35.27 10.21
C SER A 37 -1.35 35.71 9.40
N SER A 38 -2.08 36.66 9.96
CA SER A 38 -2.94 37.59 9.21
C SER A 38 -2.11 38.86 8.97
N GLY A 39 -1.94 39.25 7.71
CA GLY A 39 -1.38 40.55 7.36
C GLY A 39 -0.95 40.68 5.91
N ASP A 40 -1.90 40.94 5.01
CA ASP A 40 -1.64 41.83 3.88
C ASP A 40 -1.33 43.23 4.42
N PRO A 41 -0.37 43.95 3.81
CA PRO A 41 -0.81 45.08 3.00
C PRO A 41 -0.03 45.27 1.69
N ASP A 42 -0.77 45.57 0.63
CA ASP A 42 -0.31 46.32 -0.54
C ASP A 42 0.28 47.68 -0.13
N ALA A 43 1.48 48.00 -0.64
CA ALA A 43 1.87 49.35 -1.03
C ALA A 43 3.12 49.30 -1.93
N GLY A 44 3.02 49.91 -3.10
CA GLY A 44 4.05 49.91 -4.13
C GLY A 44 5.34 50.66 -3.80
N GLY A 45 6.36 50.37 -4.59
CA GLY A 45 7.64 51.08 -4.58
C GLY A 45 8.45 50.77 -5.84
N THR A 46 8.47 51.73 -6.75
CA THR A 46 9.33 51.80 -7.94
C THR A 46 10.80 52.06 -7.61
N GLY A 47 11.71 51.51 -8.42
CA GLY A 47 13.14 51.90 -8.51
C GLY A 47 14.08 50.82 -7.96
N GLY A 48 15.21 50.48 -8.58
CA GLY A 48 15.90 51.02 -9.74
C GLY A 48 17.04 50.07 -10.16
N ALA A 49 17.60 50.36 -11.33
CA ALA A 49 18.64 49.59 -12.00
C ALA A 49 20.02 49.67 -11.32
N ALA A 50 20.81 48.60 -11.50
CA ALA A 50 22.25 48.56 -11.74
C ALA A 50 22.56 47.09 -12.11
N ASP A 51 22.86 46.70 -13.35
CA ASP A 51 23.95 47.07 -14.24
C ASP A 51 25.35 46.83 -13.64
N VAL A 52 25.86 45.62 -13.86
CA VAL A 52 27.30 45.31 -13.97
C VAL A 52 27.46 44.09 -14.89
N GLY A 53 27.89 44.32 -16.13
CA GLY A 53 28.53 43.30 -16.98
C GLY A 53 30.05 43.22 -16.70
N PRO A 54 30.87 42.74 -17.66
CA PRO A 54 30.96 41.33 -18.06
C PRO A 54 32.41 40.83 -18.21
N ALA A 55 32.60 39.51 -18.31
CA ALA A 55 33.70 38.82 -19.01
C ALA A 55 33.32 37.32 -19.11
N GLY A 56 33.48 36.56 -20.19
CA GLY A 56 34.12 36.75 -21.48
C GLY A 56 34.60 35.37 -21.98
N SER A 57 34.35 35.04 -23.26
CA SER A 57 34.97 33.98 -24.10
C SER A 57 34.77 32.51 -23.68
N GLY A 58 34.56 31.52 -24.57
CA GLY A 58 34.57 31.46 -26.04
C GLY A 58 34.52 30.00 -26.53
N GLY A 59 34.28 29.82 -27.85
CA GLY A 59 34.50 28.57 -28.62
C GLY A 59 33.30 27.61 -28.68
N ALA A 60 32.55 27.42 -29.78
CA ALA A 60 32.82 27.08 -31.19
C ALA A 60 32.88 25.57 -31.49
N GLY A 61 31.98 25.14 -32.40
CA GLY A 61 32.03 23.89 -33.18
C GLY A 61 31.24 22.73 -32.57
N ALA A 62 30.47 21.91 -33.28
CA ALA A 62 30.17 21.81 -34.71
C ALA A 62 28.88 20.97 -34.87
N THR A 63 28.15 21.23 -35.95
CA THR A 63 27.09 20.38 -36.49
C THR A 63 27.66 19.07 -37.05
N PRO A 64 26.83 18.03 -37.19
CA PRO A 64 26.46 17.68 -38.56
C PRO A 64 24.97 17.36 -38.73
N SER A 65 24.47 17.86 -39.86
CA SER A 65 23.28 17.43 -40.56
C SER A 65 23.54 16.12 -41.31
N VAL A 66 22.66 15.13 -41.19
CA VAL A 66 22.46 14.08 -42.19
C VAL A 66 20.97 13.93 -42.46
N THR A 67 20.62 14.11 -43.72
CA THR A 67 19.31 13.92 -44.36
C THR A 67 19.21 12.53 -44.99
N SER A 68 18.08 11.83 -44.78
CA SER A 68 17.39 10.89 -45.70
C SER A 68 16.47 10.01 -44.84
N GLY A 69 15.14 9.93 -44.99
CA GLY A 69 14.35 9.78 -46.21
C GLY A 69 13.89 8.31 -46.32
N GLY A 70 12.61 8.02 -46.14
CA GLY A 70 12.03 6.68 -46.31
C GLY A 70 10.65 6.50 -45.69
N ASP A 71 9.67 6.17 -46.54
CA ASP A 71 8.21 6.22 -46.40
C ASP A 71 7.51 5.36 -45.31
N PRO A 72 6.22 5.65 -45.03
CA PRO A 72 5.40 4.93 -44.06
C PRO A 72 4.70 3.72 -44.69
N SER A 73 4.91 2.53 -44.12
CA SER A 73 4.08 1.36 -44.40
C SER A 73 2.86 1.33 -43.48
N ILE A 74 1.73 1.65 -44.10
CA ILE A 74 0.35 1.47 -43.65
C ILE A 74 0.10 -0.03 -43.43
N SER A 75 -0.31 -0.41 -42.22
CA SER A 75 -0.96 -1.69 -41.95
C SER A 75 -2.30 -1.43 -41.27
N THR A 76 -3.33 -1.38 -42.11
CA THR A 76 -4.73 -1.56 -41.76
C THR A 76 -4.94 -2.92 -41.09
N ALA A 77 -5.33 -2.93 -39.82
CA ALA A 77 -5.93 -4.09 -39.17
C ALA A 77 -7.43 -3.82 -38.99
N THR A 78 -8.18 -4.66 -39.67
CA THR A 78 -9.63 -4.67 -39.86
C THR A 78 -10.37 -4.84 -38.54
N ALA A 79 -11.37 -3.98 -38.34
CA ALA A 79 -12.40 -4.14 -37.33
C ALA A 79 -13.18 -5.45 -37.56
N THR A 80 -13.26 -6.29 -36.52
CA THR A 80 -14.26 -7.36 -36.47
C THR A 80 -15.29 -6.97 -35.43
N ALA A 81 -16.47 -6.61 -35.92
CA ALA A 81 -17.68 -6.43 -35.14
C ALA A 81 -18.35 -7.79 -34.91
N GLY A 82 -19.00 -7.93 -33.76
CA GLY A 82 -19.86 -9.07 -33.40
C GLY A 82 -19.57 -9.50 -31.96
N SER A 83 -20.52 -9.65 -31.05
CA SER A 83 -21.97 -9.51 -31.12
C SER A 83 -22.44 -9.34 -29.68
N SER A 84 -23.39 -8.44 -29.49
CA SER A 84 -24.24 -8.34 -28.30
C SER A 84 -24.97 -9.66 -28.04
N SER A 85 -24.96 -10.13 -26.79
CA SER A 85 -26.01 -11.02 -26.27
C SER A 85 -26.40 -10.61 -24.86
N THR A 86 -27.54 -9.97 -24.78
CA THR A 86 -28.40 -9.82 -23.60
C THR A 86 -28.91 -11.18 -23.13
N GLY A 87 -28.87 -11.45 -21.83
CA GLY A 87 -29.53 -12.58 -21.16
C GLY A 87 -29.27 -12.49 -19.66
N GLN A 88 -30.02 -11.67 -18.93
CA GLN A 88 -31.22 -12.05 -18.17
C GLN A 88 -30.96 -13.04 -17.02
N ALA A 89 -31.40 -12.61 -15.84
CA ALA A 89 -31.15 -13.15 -14.52
C ALA A 89 -31.58 -14.61 -14.34
N ALA A 90 -30.72 -15.39 -13.68
CA ALA A 90 -31.08 -16.66 -13.07
C ALA A 90 -31.10 -16.48 -11.55
N VAL A 91 -32.31 -16.54 -11.01
CA VAL A 91 -32.61 -16.75 -9.59
C VAL A 91 -32.10 -18.14 -9.20
N GLY A 92 -31.18 -18.21 -8.24
CA GLY A 92 -30.62 -19.46 -7.72
C GLY A 92 -30.76 -19.52 -6.21
N SER A 93 -31.76 -20.27 -5.76
CA SER A 93 -32.06 -20.60 -4.37
C SER A 93 -30.88 -21.27 -3.66
N GLY A 94 -30.80 -21.02 -2.34
CA GLY A 94 -29.74 -21.52 -1.47
C GLY A 94 -29.55 -23.03 -1.47
N GLY A 95 -28.30 -23.43 -1.22
CA GLY A 95 -27.90 -24.80 -0.98
C GLY A 95 -26.52 -24.84 -0.33
N SER A 96 -26.51 -25.08 0.98
CA SER A 96 -25.33 -25.51 1.74
C SER A 96 -24.78 -26.80 1.18
N GLY A 97 -23.44 -26.93 1.15
CA GLY A 97 -22.75 -28.20 0.95
C GLY A 97 -21.69 -28.16 -0.15
N SER A 98 -20.49 -27.68 0.17
CA SER A 98 -19.31 -27.92 -0.65
C SER A 98 -18.67 -29.24 -0.21
N SER A 99 -19.02 -30.32 -0.90
CA SER A 99 -18.19 -31.52 -1.00
C SER A 99 -17.96 -31.77 -2.49
N GLY A 100 -16.90 -31.14 -3.02
CA GLY A 100 -16.48 -31.28 -4.40
C GLY A 100 -14.96 -31.45 -4.46
N THR A 101 -14.52 -32.63 -4.88
CA THR A 101 -13.12 -32.97 -5.15
C THR A 101 -12.59 -32.14 -6.32
N GLY A 102 -11.98 -31.01 -6.01
CA GLY A 102 -11.10 -30.21 -6.85
C GLY A 102 -10.08 -29.58 -5.90
N SER A 103 -8.81 -29.45 -6.30
CA SER A 103 -7.75 -28.91 -5.44
C SER A 103 -8.13 -27.51 -4.94
N THR A 104 -8.61 -27.43 -3.69
CA THR A 104 -8.96 -26.19 -3.01
C THR A 104 -7.68 -25.56 -2.50
N HIS A 105 -7.02 -24.75 -3.33
CA HIS A 105 -6.11 -23.77 -2.77
C HIS A 105 -6.93 -22.86 -1.83
N PRO A 106 -6.49 -22.60 -0.58
CA PRO A 106 -7.05 -21.55 0.25
C PRO A 106 -7.08 -20.24 -0.54
N LYS A 107 -8.14 -19.46 -0.40
CA LYS A 107 -8.34 -18.26 -1.21
C LYS A 107 -7.40 -17.18 -0.67
N ASP A 108 -6.50 -16.68 -1.49
CA ASP A 108 -5.64 -15.57 -1.08
C ASP A 108 -6.40 -14.28 -1.29
N HIS A 109 -6.99 -13.70 -0.24
CA HIS A 109 -7.82 -12.52 -0.39
C HIS A 109 -7.08 -11.29 -0.96
N CYS A 110 -5.74 -11.24 -0.86
CA CYS A 110 -4.96 -10.14 -1.44
C CYS A 110 -4.81 -10.27 -2.97
N LEU A 111 -4.93 -11.48 -3.51
CA LEU A 111 -4.84 -11.76 -4.96
C LEU A 111 -6.21 -12.05 -5.58
N ASP A 112 -7.01 -12.87 -4.91
CA ASP A 112 -8.30 -13.37 -5.34
C ASP A 112 -9.48 -12.47 -4.89
N GLY A 113 -9.22 -11.54 -3.98
CA GLY A 113 -10.20 -10.64 -3.39
C GLY A 113 -11.05 -11.29 -2.30
N PHE A 114 -11.87 -10.49 -1.62
CA PHE A 114 -12.80 -10.95 -0.59
C PHE A 114 -14.07 -11.54 -1.20
N ASP A 115 -14.64 -12.56 -0.54
CA ASP A 115 -16.02 -12.95 -0.80
C ASP A 115 -16.98 -11.93 -0.17
N PRO A 116 -18.18 -11.72 -0.74
CA PRO A 116 -19.19 -10.86 -0.13
C PRO A 116 -19.50 -11.30 1.30
N HIS A 117 -19.42 -10.35 2.23
CA HIS A 117 -19.72 -10.57 3.63
C HIS A 117 -21.22 -10.89 3.80
N PRO A 118 -21.62 -11.82 4.67
CA PRO A 118 -23.03 -12.19 4.85
C PRO A 118 -23.97 -11.02 5.17
N SER A 119 -23.44 -9.97 5.81
CA SER A 119 -24.23 -8.78 6.14
C SER A 119 -24.55 -7.89 4.92
N ASP A 120 -23.89 -8.06 3.77
CA ASP A 120 -24.21 -7.34 2.53
C ASP A 120 -25.66 -7.54 2.06
N ALA A 121 -26.33 -8.62 2.48
CA ALA A 121 -27.74 -8.83 2.21
C ALA A 121 -28.69 -8.06 3.17
N THR A 122 -28.16 -7.50 4.27
CA THR A 122 -28.97 -7.02 5.40
C THR A 122 -28.60 -5.63 5.92
N ILE A 123 -27.39 -5.12 5.62
CA ILE A 123 -27.01 -3.77 6.04
C ILE A 123 -27.88 -2.72 5.35
N LYS A 124 -27.93 -1.52 5.92
CA LYS A 124 -28.68 -0.41 5.35
C LYS A 124 -27.83 0.33 4.31
N ASP A 125 -28.51 0.89 3.31
CA ASP A 125 -27.89 1.80 2.35
C ASP A 125 -27.40 3.09 3.03
N GLY A 126 -26.28 3.62 2.54
CA GLY A 126 -25.71 4.89 3.00
C GLY A 126 -25.09 4.84 4.41
N PRO A 127 -24.80 6.02 5.02
CA PRO A 127 -24.14 6.09 6.32
C PRO A 127 -25.08 5.84 7.50
N ALA A 128 -24.49 5.49 8.65
CA ALA A 128 -25.16 5.49 9.95
C ALA A 128 -24.90 6.82 10.68
N GLU A 129 -25.92 7.36 11.36
CA GLU A 129 -25.74 8.52 12.24
C GLU A 129 -25.16 8.07 13.59
N PHE A 130 -24.10 8.75 14.03
CA PHE A 130 -23.51 8.58 15.35
C PHE A 130 -23.57 9.91 16.10
N ALA A 131 -24.33 9.99 17.18
CA ALA A 131 -24.53 11.23 17.94
C ALA A 131 -23.83 11.16 19.30
N LYS A 132 -22.93 12.12 19.56
CA LYS A 132 -22.26 12.27 20.87
C LYS A 132 -22.18 13.74 21.27
N ASN A 133 -22.41 14.01 22.55
CA ASN A 133 -22.41 15.37 23.14
C ASN A 133 -23.20 16.42 22.33
N GLY A 134 -24.35 16.02 21.77
CA GLY A 134 -25.22 16.90 20.98
C GLY A 134 -24.70 17.23 19.58
N GLN A 135 -23.61 16.61 19.10
CA GLN A 135 -23.12 16.72 17.74
C GLN A 135 -23.30 15.39 17.01
N VAL A 136 -24.02 15.41 15.89
CA VAL A 136 -24.18 14.24 15.00
C VAL A 136 -22.96 14.15 14.09
N ASP A 137 -22.48 12.93 13.86
CA ASP A 137 -21.53 12.58 12.81
C ASP A 137 -22.06 11.38 11.99
N LEU A 138 -21.33 11.00 10.93
CA LEU A 138 -21.66 9.89 10.04
C LEU A 138 -20.55 8.85 10.06
N THR A 139 -20.92 7.60 10.30
CA THR A 139 -20.04 6.43 10.18
C THR A 139 -20.48 5.56 9.01
N VAL A 140 -19.63 4.62 8.61
CA VAL A 140 -20.11 3.44 7.87
C VAL A 140 -21.07 2.63 8.73
N GLN A 141 -21.80 1.68 8.13
CA GLN A 141 -22.75 0.84 8.89
C GLN A 141 -22.04 0.05 10.02
N PRO A 142 -22.70 -0.18 11.17
CA PRO A 142 -22.10 -0.86 12.31
C PRO A 142 -21.51 -2.24 12.00
N GLU A 143 -22.10 -2.97 11.05
CA GLU A 143 -21.60 -4.27 10.61
C GLU A 143 -20.24 -4.16 9.89
N VAL A 144 -20.00 -3.06 9.18
CA VAL A 144 -18.70 -2.77 8.55
C VAL A 144 -17.66 -2.45 9.63
N ILE A 145 -18.04 -1.65 10.64
CA ILE A 145 -17.17 -1.34 11.79
C ILE A 145 -16.81 -2.61 12.55
N ALA A 146 -17.79 -3.46 12.86
CA ALA A 146 -17.58 -4.72 13.57
C ALA A 146 -16.63 -5.64 12.80
N TRP A 147 -16.80 -5.77 11.48
CA TRP A 147 -15.87 -6.54 10.65
C TRP A 147 -14.46 -5.94 10.67
N MET A 148 -14.31 -4.61 10.56
CA MET A 148 -13.00 -3.97 10.65
C MET A 148 -12.35 -4.21 12.02
N GLU A 149 -13.11 -4.15 13.12
CA GLU A 149 -12.63 -4.44 14.48
C GLU A 149 -12.19 -5.91 14.62
N GLU A 150 -12.99 -6.85 14.11
CA GLU A 150 -12.68 -8.29 14.10
C GLU A 150 -11.42 -8.64 13.31
N ASN A 151 -11.03 -7.79 12.35
CA ASN A 151 -9.83 -7.96 11.52
C ASN A 151 -8.70 -6.98 11.91
N GLU A 152 -8.83 -6.25 13.02
CA GLU A 152 -7.87 -5.23 13.50
C GLU A 152 -7.55 -4.10 12.48
N TRP A 153 -8.44 -3.82 11.53
CA TRP A 153 -8.18 -2.87 10.45
C TRP A 153 -7.93 -1.44 10.96
N GLN A 154 -8.66 -0.99 11.98
CA GLN A 154 -8.47 0.34 12.54
C GLN A 154 -7.06 0.52 13.12
N ALA A 155 -6.61 -0.47 13.91
CA ALA A 155 -5.30 -0.45 14.52
C ALA A 155 -4.20 -0.68 13.47
N ALA A 156 -4.41 -1.59 12.52
CA ALA A 156 -3.45 -1.87 11.45
C ALA A 156 -3.24 -0.67 10.53
N HIS A 157 -4.30 0.05 10.15
CA HIS A 157 -4.21 1.31 9.40
C HIS A 157 -3.36 2.36 10.13
N PHE A 158 -3.58 2.51 11.44
CA PHE A 158 -2.78 3.42 12.27
C PHE A 158 -1.31 3.01 12.35
N GLU A 159 -1.02 1.72 12.54
CA GLU A 159 0.34 1.19 12.61
C GLU A 159 1.04 1.21 11.25
N TRP A 160 0.33 1.08 10.14
CA TRP A 160 0.85 1.22 8.77
C TRP A 160 1.41 2.63 8.52
N HIS A 161 0.72 3.66 9.03
CA HIS A 161 1.28 5.02 9.04
C HIS A 161 2.46 5.14 10.00
N SER A 162 2.42 4.46 11.14
CA SER A 162 3.45 4.55 12.18
C SER A 162 4.77 3.89 11.77
N ILE A 163 4.74 2.75 11.06
CA ILE A 163 5.95 2.04 10.62
C ILE A 163 6.74 2.83 9.55
N ARG A 164 6.08 3.71 8.81
CA ARG A 164 6.70 4.66 7.86
C ARG A 164 7.34 5.86 8.55
N ARG A 165 7.25 5.98 9.87
CA ARG A 165 7.86 7.06 10.67
C ARG A 165 9.05 6.58 11.51
N CYS A 166 9.51 5.34 11.34
CA CYS A 166 10.59 4.76 12.13
C CYS A 166 12.00 5.33 11.79
N GLY A 167 12.24 5.74 10.55
CA GLY A 167 13.56 6.08 10.01
C GLY A 167 14.04 7.52 10.23
N GLY A 168 13.27 8.38 10.89
CA GLY A 168 13.64 9.76 11.15
C GLY A 168 13.43 10.15 12.61
N GLY A 169 14.43 10.74 13.25
CA GLY A 169 14.40 11.23 14.65
C GLY A 169 13.43 12.39 14.93
N GLY A 170 12.23 12.35 14.34
CA GLY A 170 11.13 13.28 14.54
C GLY A 170 9.94 12.61 15.22
N GLY A 171 10.05 12.39 16.53
CA GLY A 171 9.04 12.76 17.52
C GLY A 171 7.62 12.17 17.51
N LEU A 172 7.20 11.32 16.57
CA LEU A 172 5.85 10.69 16.61
C LEU A 172 5.85 9.15 16.62
N GLY A 173 7.03 8.50 16.55
CA GLY A 173 7.18 7.06 16.76
C GLY A 173 6.76 6.56 18.16
N GLY A 174 6.32 7.46 19.05
CA GLY A 174 5.81 7.15 20.39
C GLY A 174 4.31 6.86 20.47
N MET A 175 3.56 6.85 19.36
CA MET A 175 2.11 6.56 19.38
C MET A 175 1.74 5.15 18.95
N SER A 176 2.71 4.33 18.51
CA SER A 176 2.49 2.91 18.21
C SER A 176 2.02 2.15 19.45
N ARG A 177 0.92 1.39 19.31
CA ARG A 177 0.36 0.52 20.34
C ARG A 177 1.22 -0.72 20.57
N VAL A 178 1.94 -1.16 19.54
CA VAL A 178 2.65 -2.45 19.51
C VAL A 178 4.16 -2.32 19.33
N ASN A 179 4.70 -1.10 19.42
CA ASN A 179 6.11 -0.81 19.12
C ASN A 179 6.50 -1.32 17.71
N ILE A 180 5.71 -0.92 16.70
CA ILE A 180 5.75 -1.49 15.35
C ILE A 180 7.15 -1.40 14.70
N CYS A 181 7.92 -0.35 15.00
CA CYS A 181 9.29 -0.17 14.51
C CYS A 181 10.28 -1.25 14.95
N ASN A 182 9.95 -2.02 15.99
CA ASN A 182 10.75 -3.13 16.50
C ASN A 182 10.00 -4.47 16.44
N SER A 183 8.90 -4.53 15.70
CA SER A 183 8.11 -5.74 15.52
C SER A 183 8.74 -6.69 14.49
N SER A 184 8.05 -7.80 14.20
CA SER A 184 8.41 -8.71 13.12
C SER A 184 8.10 -8.17 11.73
N VAL A 185 7.29 -7.11 11.60
CA VAL A 185 7.01 -6.48 10.30
C VAL A 185 8.24 -5.68 9.87
N PRO A 186 8.78 -5.92 8.67
CA PRO A 186 9.92 -5.15 8.17
C PRO A 186 9.58 -3.66 8.06
N VAL A 187 10.43 -2.80 8.58
CA VAL A 187 10.30 -1.35 8.39
C VAL A 187 10.50 -1.03 6.89
N PRO A 188 9.52 -0.41 6.21
CA PRO A 188 9.66 -0.08 4.80
C PRO A 188 10.85 0.85 4.55
N SER A 189 11.57 0.62 3.45
CA SER A 189 12.68 1.51 3.06
C SER A 189 12.20 2.91 2.66
N ASP A 190 11.00 2.98 2.08
CA ASP A 190 10.27 4.22 1.84
C ASP A 190 9.60 4.70 3.12
N GLN A 191 10.07 5.84 3.64
CA GLN A 191 9.56 6.44 4.88
C GLN A 191 8.70 7.66 4.55
N GLU A 192 7.77 7.98 5.45
CA GLU A 192 6.70 8.97 5.25
C GLU A 192 7.29 10.30 4.79
N CYS A 193 6.87 10.69 3.60
CA CYS A 193 7.27 11.90 2.92
C CYS A 193 8.79 12.07 2.72
N LYS A 194 9.56 10.98 2.66
CA LYS A 194 11.02 11.00 2.41
C LYS A 194 11.38 10.62 0.98
N THR A 195 10.66 9.68 0.40
CA THR A 195 10.91 9.16 -0.95
C THR A 195 9.60 9.11 -1.73
N THR A 196 9.67 9.17 -3.06
CA THR A 196 8.48 9.07 -3.90
C THR A 196 7.82 7.69 -3.79
N GLY A 197 8.57 6.65 -3.42
CA GLY A 197 8.01 5.33 -3.13
C GLY A 197 6.94 5.33 -2.03
N ASP A 198 7.09 6.18 -1.01
CA ASP A 198 6.08 6.35 0.06
C ASP A 198 4.76 6.91 -0.50
N GLY A 199 4.84 7.92 -1.37
CA GLY A 199 3.65 8.48 -2.00
C GLY A 199 2.89 7.46 -2.85
N PHE A 200 3.61 6.55 -3.53
CA PHE A 200 2.99 5.46 -4.29
C PHE A 200 2.35 4.42 -3.36
N GLN A 201 3.03 4.04 -2.28
CA GLN A 201 2.49 3.11 -1.28
C GLN A 201 1.25 3.67 -0.58
N PHE A 202 1.22 4.96 -0.27
CA PHE A 202 0.03 5.66 0.23
C PHE A 202 -1.16 5.51 -0.71
N LEU A 203 -0.96 5.75 -2.01
CA LEU A 203 -2.03 5.59 -2.99
C LEU A 203 -2.49 4.13 -3.09
N ALA A 204 -1.55 3.18 -3.16
CA ALA A 204 -1.85 1.76 -3.28
C ALA A 204 -2.57 1.19 -2.04
N MET A 205 -2.17 1.59 -0.83
CA MET A 205 -2.76 1.10 0.42
C MET A 205 -4.20 1.57 0.59
N HIS A 206 -4.48 2.85 0.33
CA HIS A 206 -5.86 3.34 0.41
C HIS A 206 -6.75 2.76 -0.69
N ARG A 207 -6.20 2.48 -1.88
CA ARG A 207 -6.89 1.73 -2.93
C ARG A 207 -7.20 0.30 -2.49
N HIS A 208 -6.27 -0.39 -1.86
CA HIS A 208 -6.51 -1.72 -1.28
C HIS A 208 -7.73 -1.68 -0.34
N MET A 209 -7.73 -0.78 0.64
CA MET A 209 -8.83 -0.68 1.61
C MET A 209 -10.18 -0.43 0.92
N ILE A 210 -10.24 0.50 -0.04
CA ILE A 210 -11.48 0.80 -0.78
C ILE A 210 -11.95 -0.42 -1.59
N GLN A 211 -11.04 -1.10 -2.30
CA GLN A 211 -11.38 -2.25 -3.13
C GLN A 211 -11.90 -3.41 -2.28
N SER A 212 -11.24 -3.70 -1.16
CA SER A 212 -11.65 -4.78 -0.25
C SER A 212 -13.04 -4.54 0.33
N LEU A 213 -13.35 -3.34 0.80
CA LEU A 213 -14.69 -3.04 1.32
C LEU A 213 -15.77 -3.11 0.23
N LYS A 214 -15.46 -2.72 -1.02
CA LYS A 214 -16.38 -2.91 -2.14
C LYS A 214 -16.59 -4.37 -2.52
N GLN A 215 -15.61 -5.24 -2.29
CA GLN A 215 -15.74 -6.69 -2.52
C GLN A 215 -16.54 -7.38 -1.41
N LEU A 216 -16.36 -6.94 -0.15
CA LEU A 216 -17.11 -7.43 1.00
C LEU A 216 -18.58 -6.98 0.97
N TRP A 217 -18.85 -5.75 0.51
CA TRP A 217 -20.20 -5.20 0.42
C TRP A 217 -20.54 -4.67 -0.98
N PRO A 218 -20.63 -5.54 -2.00
CA PRO A 218 -20.86 -5.11 -3.38
C PRO A 218 -22.21 -4.45 -3.59
N ASN A 219 -23.27 -4.86 -2.87
CA ASN A 219 -24.59 -4.24 -2.96
C ASN A 219 -24.64 -2.86 -2.30
N HIS A 220 -23.66 -2.55 -1.45
CA HIS A 220 -23.54 -1.28 -0.73
C HIS A 220 -22.21 -0.56 -1.01
N SER A 221 -21.65 -0.80 -2.20
CA SER A 221 -20.36 -0.23 -2.61
C SER A 221 -20.36 1.29 -2.68
N GLU A 222 -21.54 1.93 -2.76
CA GLU A 222 -21.71 3.38 -2.72
C GLU A 222 -21.23 3.97 -1.40
N GLN A 223 -21.16 3.21 -0.31
CA GLN A 223 -20.59 3.69 0.96
C GLN A 223 -19.10 4.03 0.81
N PHE A 224 -18.39 3.30 -0.05
CA PHE A 224 -16.94 3.44 -0.28
C PHE A 224 -16.60 4.18 -1.57
N GLU A 225 -17.61 4.63 -2.32
CA GLU A 225 -17.39 5.54 -3.45
C GLU A 225 -17.01 6.94 -2.98
N GLY A 226 -15.97 7.49 -3.60
CA GLY A 226 -15.50 8.84 -3.34
C GLY A 226 -16.37 9.94 -3.92
N PHE A 227 -16.09 11.19 -3.53
CA PHE A 227 -16.59 12.31 -4.30
C PHE A 227 -16.02 12.29 -5.72
N LYS A 228 -16.86 12.65 -6.69
CA LYS A 228 -16.46 12.77 -8.10
C LYS A 228 -15.54 13.95 -8.38
N LYS A 229 -15.55 14.95 -7.49
CA LYS A 229 -14.74 16.16 -7.52
C LYS A 229 -14.53 16.65 -6.09
N PHE A 230 -13.58 17.55 -5.89
CA PHE A 230 -13.35 18.12 -4.58
C PHE A 230 -14.60 18.90 -4.08
N PRO A 231 -15.07 18.68 -2.84
CA PRO A 231 -16.25 19.37 -2.32
C PRO A 231 -15.93 20.83 -2.03
N THR A 232 -16.50 21.74 -2.81
CA THR A 232 -16.29 23.20 -2.75
C THR A 232 -17.45 23.96 -2.12
N THR A 233 -18.63 23.34 -1.99
CA THR A 233 -19.80 23.95 -1.35
C THR A 233 -20.45 23.04 -0.30
N ALA A 234 -21.33 23.60 0.53
CA ALA A 234 -22.02 22.84 1.55
C ALA A 234 -23.00 21.82 0.96
N GLU A 235 -23.62 22.12 -0.17
CA GLU A 235 -24.64 21.28 -0.82
C GLU A 235 -24.09 19.95 -1.32
N GLU A 236 -22.79 19.91 -1.60
CA GLU A 236 -22.05 18.74 -2.06
C GLU A 236 -21.77 17.72 -0.94
N LEU A 237 -22.02 18.12 0.32
CA LEU A 237 -21.82 17.28 1.49
C LEU A 237 -23.12 16.58 1.92
N PRO A 238 -22.98 15.49 2.72
CA PRO A 238 -24.10 14.93 3.46
C PRO A 238 -24.84 16.00 4.29
N GLN A 239 -26.16 15.86 4.41
CA GLN A 239 -27.02 16.86 5.04
C GLN A 239 -26.55 17.27 6.46
N GLN A 240 -26.08 16.29 7.24
CA GLN A 240 -25.59 16.42 8.61
C GLN A 240 -24.30 17.25 8.71
N TRP A 241 -23.60 17.46 7.59
CA TRP A 241 -22.32 18.17 7.52
C TRP A 241 -22.43 19.58 6.94
N ARG A 242 -23.58 19.93 6.35
CA ARG A 242 -23.75 21.22 5.65
C ARG A 242 -23.65 22.43 6.57
N SER A 243 -24.17 22.36 7.79
CA SER A 243 -24.12 23.46 8.77
C SER A 243 -22.70 23.77 9.26
N ASP A 244 -21.83 22.77 9.23
CA ASP A 244 -20.46 22.86 9.71
C ASP A 244 -19.48 23.24 8.59
N PHE A 245 -19.97 23.35 7.34
CA PHE A 245 -19.18 23.81 6.22
C PHE A 245 -18.60 25.21 6.49
N ARG A 246 -17.31 25.35 6.21
CA ARG A 246 -16.59 26.63 6.14
C ARG A 246 -15.90 26.73 4.78
N PRO A 247 -15.79 27.90 4.15
CA PRO A 247 -15.05 28.02 2.89
C PRO A 247 -13.61 27.51 3.02
N TRP A 248 -13.11 26.88 1.95
CA TRP A 248 -11.70 26.48 1.86
C TRP A 248 -10.80 27.68 1.64
N SER A 249 -9.52 27.54 1.98
CA SER A 249 -8.51 28.54 1.62
C SER A 249 -8.35 28.62 0.10
N ALA A 250 -7.93 29.78 -0.42
CA ALA A 250 -7.63 29.93 -1.85
C ALA A 250 -6.57 28.93 -2.33
N THR A 251 -5.55 28.66 -1.50
CA THR A 251 -4.50 27.67 -1.76
C THR A 251 -5.07 26.25 -1.87
N THR A 252 -5.93 25.85 -0.94
CA THR A 252 -6.57 24.53 -0.97
C THR A 252 -7.44 24.37 -2.21
N LEU A 253 -8.22 25.39 -2.58
CA LEU A 253 -9.04 25.37 -3.80
C LEU A 253 -8.19 25.30 -5.08
N ALA A 254 -7.05 26.01 -5.12
CA ALA A 254 -6.14 25.95 -6.26
C ALA A 254 -5.51 24.56 -6.40
N ASN A 255 -5.07 23.95 -5.30
CA ASN A 255 -4.52 22.58 -5.30
C ASN A 255 -5.60 21.54 -5.65
N ALA A 256 -6.79 21.64 -5.06
CA ALA A 256 -7.92 20.78 -5.39
C ALA A 256 -8.28 20.83 -6.89
N LYS A 257 -8.23 22.02 -7.50
CA LYS A 257 -8.44 22.18 -8.94
C LYS A 257 -7.35 21.47 -9.76
N ILE A 258 -6.08 21.54 -9.36
CA ILE A 258 -5.00 20.80 -10.02
C ILE A 258 -5.27 19.29 -9.97
N ALA A 259 -5.75 18.78 -8.84
CA ALA A 259 -6.12 17.37 -8.67
C ALA A 259 -7.34 16.98 -9.52
N ASP A 260 -8.44 17.73 -9.46
CA ASP A 260 -9.64 17.45 -10.26
C ASP A 260 -9.37 17.51 -11.78
N GLU A 261 -8.43 18.35 -12.20
CA GLU A 261 -7.99 18.55 -13.58
C GLU A 261 -6.62 17.92 -13.87
N ILE A 262 -6.27 16.84 -13.15
CA ILE A 262 -4.93 16.25 -13.21
C ILE A 262 -4.55 15.72 -14.60
N ASP A 263 -5.52 15.42 -15.45
CA ASP A 263 -5.40 14.98 -16.84
C ASP A 263 -4.98 16.08 -17.82
N LYS A 264 -5.00 17.35 -17.42
CA LYS A 264 -4.53 18.44 -18.28
C LYS A 264 -3.00 18.37 -18.44
N PRO A 265 -2.44 18.62 -19.64
CA PRO A 265 -1.00 18.52 -19.88
C PRO A 265 -0.14 19.32 -18.88
N GLU A 266 -0.57 20.52 -18.52
CA GLU A 266 0.12 21.39 -17.57
C GLU A 266 0.09 20.89 -16.11
N ASN A 267 -0.85 20.01 -15.77
CA ASN A 267 -0.93 19.38 -14.45
C ASN A 267 -0.20 18.03 -14.46
N LEU A 268 -0.37 17.22 -15.50
CA LEU A 268 0.36 15.96 -15.70
C LEU A 268 1.88 16.14 -15.69
N SER A 269 2.38 17.22 -16.29
CA SER A 269 3.82 17.49 -16.38
C SER A 269 4.45 17.91 -15.05
N ARG A 270 3.65 18.21 -14.01
CA ARG A 270 4.16 18.57 -12.67
C ARG A 270 4.75 17.38 -11.94
N PHE A 271 4.30 16.18 -12.27
CA PHE A 271 4.63 14.95 -11.56
C PHE A 271 5.40 14.00 -12.50
N PRO A 272 6.64 13.63 -12.15
CA PRO A 272 7.42 12.69 -12.95
C PRO A 272 6.81 11.28 -12.95
N ASP A 273 6.28 10.84 -11.81
CA ASP A 273 5.71 9.51 -11.59
C ASP A 273 4.53 9.56 -10.60
N GLU A 274 3.92 8.40 -10.33
CA GLU A 274 2.81 8.26 -9.39
C GLU A 274 3.22 8.52 -7.94
N GLY A 275 4.48 8.23 -7.60
CA GLY A 275 5.01 8.44 -6.26
C GLY A 275 5.14 9.91 -5.90
N ALA A 276 5.66 10.72 -6.82
CA ALA A 276 5.70 12.17 -6.67
C ALA A 276 4.28 12.78 -6.59
N PHE A 277 3.33 12.22 -7.34
CA PHE A 277 1.93 12.63 -7.25
C PHE A 277 1.31 12.29 -5.89
N GLY A 278 1.53 11.07 -5.40
CA GLY A 278 1.08 10.64 -4.06
C GLY A 278 1.68 11.47 -2.93
N MET A 279 2.98 11.77 -2.97
CA MET A 279 3.63 12.67 -2.02
C MET A 279 3.02 14.08 -2.06
N TRP A 280 2.68 14.57 -3.27
CA TRP A 280 2.06 15.87 -3.41
C TRP A 280 0.68 15.95 -2.73
N LEU A 281 -0.09 14.86 -2.75
CA LEU A 281 -1.38 14.76 -2.08
C LEU A 281 -1.24 14.59 -0.55
N GLN A 282 -0.39 13.65 -0.11
CA GLN A 282 -0.30 13.18 1.28
C GLN A 282 0.45 14.15 2.20
N CYS A 283 1.57 14.70 1.73
CA CYS A 283 2.56 15.32 2.60
C CYS A 283 2.21 16.76 3.00
N PHE A 284 2.84 17.23 4.07
CA PHE A 284 2.62 18.57 4.60
C PHE A 284 2.87 19.65 3.55
N ALA A 285 1.99 20.65 3.53
CA ALA A 285 2.07 21.75 2.59
C ALA A 285 3.47 22.40 2.59
N GLY A 286 4.05 22.57 1.40
CA GLY A 286 5.36 23.20 1.21
C GLY A 286 6.56 22.24 1.29
N GLN A 287 6.36 20.99 1.71
CA GLN A 287 7.44 20.00 1.73
C GLN A 287 7.97 19.71 0.32
N ALA A 288 9.31 19.73 0.16
CA ALA A 288 9.93 19.42 -1.12
C ALA A 288 9.75 17.94 -1.49
N ILE A 289 9.46 17.67 -2.77
CA ILE A 289 9.27 16.32 -3.30
C ILE A 289 10.50 15.95 -4.13
N PRO A 290 11.21 14.86 -3.80
CA PRO A 290 12.38 14.43 -4.57
C PRO A 290 12.05 14.24 -6.05
N GLY A 291 12.82 14.88 -6.93
CA GLY A 291 12.66 14.75 -8.38
C GLY A 291 11.49 15.51 -9.00
N ALA A 292 10.67 16.24 -8.21
CA ALA A 292 9.57 17.05 -8.74
C ALA A 292 9.85 18.56 -8.59
N SER A 293 9.29 19.37 -9.49
CA SER A 293 9.42 20.84 -9.47
C SER A 293 8.38 21.51 -8.57
N VAL A 294 7.55 20.73 -7.88
CA VAL A 294 6.47 21.19 -7.01
C VAL A 294 6.72 20.74 -5.58
N SER A 295 6.22 21.52 -4.63
CA SER A 295 6.14 21.13 -3.22
C SER A 295 4.78 20.51 -2.92
N ALA A 296 4.72 19.68 -1.88
CA ALA A 296 3.50 19.02 -1.44
C ALA A 296 2.38 20.02 -1.11
N SER A 297 1.14 19.59 -1.37
CA SER A 297 -0.06 20.44 -1.30
C SER A 297 -0.67 20.53 0.10
N GLY A 298 -0.48 19.51 0.94
CA GLY A 298 -1.20 19.35 2.20
C GLY A 298 -2.67 18.91 2.07
N LEU A 299 -3.14 18.57 0.85
CA LEU A 299 -4.56 18.26 0.61
C LEU A 299 -5.09 17.13 1.50
N HIS A 300 -4.33 16.05 1.69
CA HIS A 300 -4.74 14.95 2.56
C HIS A 300 -5.01 15.42 4.00
N GLY A 301 -4.09 16.20 4.58
CA GLY A 301 -4.28 16.79 5.91
C GLY A 301 -5.48 17.72 5.96
N ASP A 302 -5.62 18.62 4.98
CA ASP A 302 -6.75 19.54 4.84
C ASP A 302 -8.11 18.80 4.84
N LEU A 303 -8.18 17.66 4.13
CA LEU A 303 -9.37 16.81 4.05
C LEU A 303 -9.71 16.20 5.41
N HIS A 304 -8.73 15.72 6.18
CA HIS A 304 -8.99 15.21 7.53
C HIS A 304 -9.39 16.30 8.52
N PHE A 305 -8.60 17.38 8.58
CA PHE A 305 -8.73 18.38 9.64
C PHE A 305 -9.95 19.28 9.48
N LYS A 306 -10.39 19.55 8.25
CA LYS A 306 -11.57 20.42 8.01
C LYS A 306 -12.82 19.92 8.72
N TRP A 307 -12.98 18.60 8.82
CA TRP A 307 -14.22 18.02 9.28
C TRP A 307 -14.14 17.35 10.64
N VAL A 308 -13.13 17.71 11.43
CA VAL A 308 -13.05 17.26 12.82
C VAL A 308 -14.22 17.84 13.60
N ARG A 309 -15.01 16.94 14.17
CA ARG A 309 -16.13 17.26 15.06
C ARG A 309 -15.68 17.22 16.51
N SER A 310 -15.30 18.36 17.06
CA SER A 310 -14.68 18.43 18.41
C SER A 310 -15.55 17.91 19.55
N ASN A 311 -16.88 17.87 19.39
CA ASN A 311 -17.79 17.32 20.40
C ASN A 311 -18.15 15.85 20.13
N ASN A 312 -17.73 15.29 18.99
CA ASN A 312 -17.96 13.91 18.60
C ASN A 312 -16.72 13.32 17.91
N THR A 313 -15.74 12.92 18.72
CA THR A 313 -14.40 12.51 18.25
C THR A 313 -14.20 11.00 18.17
N ASP A 314 -15.15 10.19 18.63
CA ASP A 314 -14.96 8.73 18.78
C ASP A 314 -14.64 8.06 17.45
N HIS A 315 -15.41 8.39 16.41
CA HIS A 315 -15.19 7.97 15.02
C HIS A 315 -14.83 9.17 14.14
N GLY A 316 -14.29 10.25 14.73
CA GLY A 316 -14.03 11.49 14.01
C GLY A 316 -12.80 11.38 13.10
N LEU A 317 -12.77 12.14 12.00
CA LEU A 317 -11.62 12.12 11.06
C LEU A 317 -10.26 12.50 11.67
N GLY A 318 -10.27 13.22 12.80
CA GLY A 318 -9.06 13.58 13.54
C GLY A 318 -8.56 12.49 14.48
N ASN A 319 -9.35 11.44 14.73
CA ASN A 319 -8.94 10.31 15.55
C ASN A 319 -8.30 9.24 14.68
N GLN A 320 -6.97 9.27 14.55
CA GLN A 320 -6.24 8.34 13.66
C GLN A 320 -6.41 6.86 14.02
N PHE A 321 -6.91 6.55 15.22
CA PHE A 321 -7.17 5.17 15.64
C PHE A 321 -8.50 4.61 15.15
N THR A 322 -9.42 5.43 14.66
CA THR A 322 -10.80 5.03 14.31
C THR A 322 -11.37 5.89 13.18
N ASN A 323 -10.55 6.72 12.51
CA ASN A 323 -11.00 7.62 11.45
C ASN A 323 -11.59 6.86 10.26
N ILE A 324 -11.18 5.61 10.04
CA ILE A 324 -11.73 4.73 8.99
C ILE A 324 -13.16 4.29 9.26
N ASP A 325 -13.68 4.45 10.49
CA ASP A 325 -15.10 4.25 10.79
C ASP A 325 -15.96 5.38 10.21
N ASN A 326 -15.37 6.56 10.00
CA ASN A 326 -16.08 7.75 9.55
C ASN A 326 -16.50 7.60 8.08
N TYR A 327 -17.77 7.85 7.78
CA TYR A 327 -18.26 7.79 6.40
C TYR A 327 -17.50 8.74 5.47
N MET A 328 -17.11 9.90 5.99
CA MET A 328 -16.42 10.91 5.20
C MET A 328 -14.95 10.55 4.92
N PHE A 329 -14.32 9.66 5.69
CA PHE A 329 -12.99 9.15 5.36
C PHE A 329 -13.01 8.53 3.95
N TRP A 330 -13.98 7.66 3.71
CA TRP A 330 -14.16 6.97 2.45
C TRP A 330 -14.52 7.90 1.29
N LYS A 331 -15.28 8.97 1.56
CA LYS A 331 -15.62 9.97 0.52
C LYS A 331 -14.41 10.76 0.06
N LEU A 332 -13.52 11.10 0.99
CA LEU A 332 -12.32 11.90 0.73
C LEU A 332 -11.25 11.02 0.07
N HIS A 333 -11.03 9.81 0.58
CA HIS A 333 -10.04 8.90 0.01
C HIS A 333 -10.49 8.27 -1.31
N GLY A 334 -11.78 8.02 -1.50
CA GLY A 334 -12.29 7.67 -2.82
C GLY A 334 -12.13 8.80 -3.84
N TRP A 335 -12.17 10.08 -3.42
CA TRP A 335 -11.83 11.18 -4.32
C TRP A 335 -10.35 11.18 -4.69
N ILE A 336 -9.46 10.96 -3.71
CA ILE A 336 -8.02 10.77 -3.96
C ILE A 336 -7.78 9.62 -4.95
N ASP A 337 -8.43 8.48 -4.74
CA ASP A 337 -8.33 7.31 -5.61
C ASP A 337 -8.83 7.57 -7.04
N ASN A 338 -9.96 8.26 -7.19
CA ASN A 338 -10.50 8.68 -8.49
C ASN A 338 -9.53 9.62 -9.23
N VAL A 339 -8.94 10.57 -8.52
CA VAL A 339 -7.94 11.49 -9.09
C VAL A 339 -6.70 10.72 -9.51
N TRP A 340 -6.22 9.78 -8.69
CA TRP A 340 -5.07 8.95 -9.05
C TRP A 340 -5.34 8.07 -10.27
N GLU A 341 -6.53 7.48 -10.37
CA GLU A 341 -6.95 6.72 -11.54
C GLU A 341 -6.97 7.59 -12.81
N LYS A 342 -7.45 8.84 -12.68
CA LYS A 342 -7.42 9.82 -13.76
C LYS A 342 -5.99 10.14 -14.20
N TYR A 343 -5.06 10.32 -13.24
CA TYR A 343 -3.63 10.53 -13.51
C TYR A 343 -3.02 9.33 -14.26
N ARG A 344 -3.24 8.10 -13.77
CA ARG A 344 -2.75 6.87 -14.38
C ARG A 344 -3.21 6.73 -15.83
N THR A 345 -4.52 6.86 -16.05
CA THR A 345 -5.12 6.77 -17.39
C THR A 345 -4.51 7.82 -18.33
N ALA A 346 -4.35 9.06 -17.86
CA ALA A 346 -3.79 10.13 -18.66
C ALA A 346 -2.27 9.97 -18.95
N LYS A 347 -1.54 9.20 -18.13
CA LYS A 347 -0.15 8.76 -18.38
C LYS A 347 -0.08 7.50 -19.26
N GLY A 348 -1.22 6.93 -19.68
CA GLY A 348 -1.28 5.72 -20.50
C GLY A 348 -1.06 4.43 -19.72
N LEU A 349 -1.18 4.46 -18.39
CA LEU A 349 -1.11 3.28 -17.53
C LEU A 349 -2.47 2.59 -17.47
N SER A 350 -2.48 1.27 -17.36
CA SER A 350 -3.73 0.50 -17.34
C SER A 350 -4.30 0.46 -15.92
N PRO A 351 -5.63 0.50 -15.75
CA PRO A 351 -6.28 0.25 -14.46
C PRO A 351 -6.03 -1.18 -13.94
N THR A 352 -5.58 -2.09 -14.81
CA THR A 352 -5.40 -3.52 -14.51
C THR A 352 -4.01 -4.04 -14.86
N ASP A 353 -3.01 -3.17 -14.99
CA ASP A 353 -1.63 -3.67 -15.17
C ASP A 353 -1.13 -4.38 -13.91
N GLU A 354 -0.19 -5.29 -14.14
CA GLU A 354 0.32 -6.17 -13.09
C GLU A 354 1.07 -5.40 -12.02
N ALA A 355 1.78 -4.33 -12.38
CA ALA A 355 2.52 -3.52 -11.42
C ALA A 355 1.59 -2.86 -10.38
N LEU A 356 0.42 -2.39 -10.79
CA LEU A 356 -0.59 -1.89 -9.86
C LEU A 356 -1.16 -3.00 -8.98
N LYS A 357 -1.49 -4.17 -9.55
CA LYS A 357 -2.01 -5.29 -8.76
C LYS A 357 -1.01 -5.75 -7.71
N ASP A 358 0.25 -5.92 -8.10
CA ASP A 358 1.35 -6.29 -7.21
C ASP A 358 1.51 -5.26 -6.09
N ALA A 359 1.41 -3.96 -6.41
CA ALA A 359 1.50 -2.90 -5.43
C ALA A 359 0.33 -2.92 -4.42
N VAL A 360 -0.90 -3.10 -4.91
CA VAL A 360 -2.11 -3.19 -4.06
C VAL A 360 -2.05 -4.44 -3.18
N ALA A 361 -1.68 -5.59 -3.74
CA ALA A 361 -1.49 -6.84 -3.01
C ALA A 361 -0.38 -6.71 -1.94
N ALA A 362 0.75 -6.08 -2.27
CA ALA A 362 1.81 -5.83 -1.30
C ALA A 362 1.32 -5.00 -0.09
N GLN A 363 0.45 -4.00 -0.31
CA GLN A 363 -0.13 -3.22 0.78
C GLN A 363 -1.17 -4.00 1.59
N CYS A 364 -1.95 -4.87 0.93
CA CYS A 364 -2.85 -5.81 1.60
C CYS A 364 -2.09 -6.70 2.59
N TYR A 365 -1.06 -7.38 2.10
CA TYR A 365 -0.22 -8.25 2.92
C TYR A 365 0.50 -7.51 4.05
N GLU A 366 0.97 -6.28 3.81
CA GLU A 366 1.59 -5.47 4.86
C GLU A 366 0.60 -5.14 5.97
N MET A 367 -0.63 -4.73 5.62
CA MET A 367 -1.68 -4.44 6.60
C MET A 367 -2.07 -5.69 7.40
N ASP A 368 -2.13 -6.85 6.74
CA ASP A 368 -2.35 -8.17 7.33
C ASP A 368 -1.26 -8.57 8.33
N ALA A 369 0.01 -8.38 7.96
CA ALA A 369 1.14 -8.66 8.83
C ALA A 369 1.15 -7.76 10.07
N ILE A 370 0.77 -6.49 9.91
CA ILE A 370 0.60 -5.55 11.01
C ILE A 370 -0.56 -5.98 11.92
N ALA A 371 -1.70 -6.36 11.35
CA ALA A 371 -2.86 -6.87 12.09
C ALA A 371 -2.47 -8.07 12.96
N ARG A 372 -1.66 -9.02 12.44
CA ARG A 372 -1.16 -10.17 13.21
C ARG A 372 -0.18 -9.80 14.34
N VAL A 373 0.58 -8.71 14.20
CA VAL A 373 1.39 -8.19 15.33
C VAL A 373 0.49 -7.63 16.43
N ILE A 374 -0.62 -6.98 16.06
CA ILE A 374 -1.59 -6.41 17.01
C ILE A 374 -2.38 -7.52 17.71
N ASN A 375 -2.89 -8.47 16.95
CA ASN A 375 -3.65 -9.60 17.44
C ASN A 375 -3.09 -10.90 16.84
N PRO A 376 -2.21 -11.60 17.57
CA PRO A 376 -1.66 -12.88 17.13
C PRO A 376 -2.69 -14.01 17.03
N GLU A 377 -3.90 -13.83 17.57
CA GLU A 377 -5.01 -14.78 17.47
C GLU A 377 -5.84 -14.58 16.20
N LEU A 378 -5.56 -13.53 15.39
CA LEU A 378 -6.07 -13.45 14.03
C LEU A 378 -5.52 -14.64 13.26
N ASN A 379 -6.33 -15.70 13.23
CA ASN A 379 -6.05 -16.88 12.44
C ASN A 379 -5.94 -16.41 10.99
N PRO A 380 -4.88 -16.78 10.26
CA PRO A 380 -4.99 -16.75 8.81
C PRO A 380 -6.21 -17.60 8.42
N GLU A 381 -6.77 -17.38 7.22
CA GLU A 381 -7.48 -18.47 6.56
C GLU A 381 -6.70 -19.77 6.83
N PRO A 382 -7.36 -20.86 7.26
CA PRO A 382 -6.66 -22.01 7.81
C PRO A 382 -5.51 -22.39 6.89
N GLU A 383 -4.28 -22.13 7.34
CA GLU A 383 -3.08 -22.51 6.62
C GLU A 383 -3.18 -24.03 6.46
N GLU A 384 -3.52 -24.49 5.26
CA GLU A 384 -3.25 -25.87 4.94
C GLU A 384 -1.75 -26.05 5.18
N PRO A 385 -1.33 -27.04 5.99
CA PRO A 385 0.08 -27.26 6.22
C PRO A 385 0.76 -27.35 4.85
N LEU A 386 1.84 -26.59 4.68
CA LEU A 386 2.59 -26.56 3.42
C LEU A 386 2.72 -27.99 2.89
N PRO A 387 2.50 -28.20 1.59
CA PRO A 387 2.59 -29.53 1.01
C PRO A 387 3.92 -30.15 1.46
N THR A 388 3.87 -31.42 1.88
CA THR A 388 5.12 -32.12 2.20
C THR A 388 5.92 -32.20 0.91
N GLU A 389 7.06 -31.51 0.88
CA GLU A 389 7.91 -31.37 -0.30
C GLU A 389 9.27 -32.01 -0.06
N SER A 390 9.94 -32.37 -1.14
CA SER A 390 11.30 -32.91 -1.09
C SER A 390 12.11 -32.50 -2.32
N GLY A 391 13.40 -32.78 -2.29
CA GLY A 391 14.35 -32.38 -3.32
C GLY A 391 15.35 -31.35 -2.82
N VAL A 392 16.40 -31.13 -3.61
CA VAL A 392 17.58 -30.35 -3.23
C VAL A 392 17.21 -28.94 -2.78
N PHE A 393 16.26 -28.30 -3.45
CA PHE A 393 15.83 -26.97 -3.06
C PHE A 393 15.20 -26.98 -1.65
N HIS A 394 14.20 -27.84 -1.42
CA HIS A 394 13.49 -27.89 -0.14
C HIS A 394 14.41 -28.30 1.03
N SER A 395 15.26 -29.32 0.84
CA SER A 395 16.07 -29.87 1.93
C SER A 395 17.38 -29.12 2.17
N THR A 396 17.91 -28.41 1.18
CA THR A 396 19.26 -27.83 1.24
C THR A 396 19.28 -26.32 0.99
N VAL A 397 18.55 -25.82 -0.02
CA VAL A 397 18.61 -24.39 -0.40
C VAL A 397 17.68 -23.53 0.45
N ARG A 398 16.42 -23.95 0.64
CA ARG A 398 15.43 -23.23 1.44
C ARG A 398 15.91 -22.97 2.87
N PRO A 399 16.53 -23.92 3.60
CA PRO A 399 17.12 -23.65 4.91
C PRO A 399 18.19 -22.56 4.92
N ILE A 400 18.91 -22.35 3.81
CA ILE A 400 19.89 -21.24 3.70
C ILE A 400 19.14 -19.90 3.67
N PHE A 401 18.03 -19.83 2.95
CA PHE A 401 17.21 -18.60 2.87
C PHE A 401 16.49 -18.29 4.18
N GLU A 402 15.98 -19.32 4.85
CA GLU A 402 15.24 -19.20 6.12
C GLU A 402 16.15 -19.19 7.35
N SER A 403 17.48 -19.30 7.15
CA SER A 403 18.45 -19.26 8.24
C SER A 403 18.38 -17.92 8.99
N ALA A 404 18.22 -18.01 10.31
CA ALA A 404 18.25 -16.86 11.21
C ALA A 404 19.61 -16.11 11.21
N ILE A 405 20.66 -16.74 10.68
CA ILE A 405 22.00 -16.15 10.56
C ILE A 405 22.05 -15.18 9.38
N HIS A 406 21.52 -15.59 8.22
CA HIS A 406 21.59 -14.80 6.99
C HIS A 406 20.40 -13.86 6.85
N LYS A 407 19.23 -14.23 7.38
CA LYS A 407 18.01 -13.42 7.35
C LYS A 407 17.56 -13.04 5.93
N CYS A 408 17.81 -13.89 4.92
CA CYS A 408 17.31 -13.63 3.57
C CYS A 408 15.79 -13.51 3.58
N SER A 409 15.10 -14.46 4.23
CA SER A 409 13.65 -14.42 4.44
C SER A 409 13.19 -13.30 5.38
N GLY A 410 14.09 -12.62 6.10
CA GLY A 410 13.70 -11.46 6.93
C GLY A 410 13.40 -10.20 6.10
N CYS A 411 14.02 -10.08 4.92
CA CYS A 411 13.71 -9.00 3.96
C CYS A 411 12.87 -9.51 2.78
N HIS A 412 13.00 -10.79 2.46
CA HIS A 412 12.32 -11.48 1.36
C HIS A 412 11.40 -12.57 1.93
N ALA A 413 10.54 -12.17 2.86
CA ALA A 413 9.59 -13.05 3.55
C ALA A 413 8.49 -13.54 2.59
N ALA A 414 7.48 -14.24 3.12
CA ALA A 414 6.34 -14.64 2.34
C ALA A 414 5.59 -13.41 1.76
N PRO A 415 4.87 -13.57 0.64
CA PRO A 415 4.09 -12.48 0.03
C PRO A 415 3.21 -11.78 1.06
N SER A 416 2.62 -12.57 1.98
CA SER A 416 1.82 -12.21 3.16
C SER A 416 2.44 -11.20 4.12
N THR A 417 3.68 -10.77 3.90
CA THR A 417 4.40 -9.81 4.75
C THR A 417 5.02 -8.63 3.98
N GLY A 418 4.68 -8.45 2.70
CA GLY A 418 5.18 -7.34 1.89
C GLY A 418 6.69 -7.45 1.61
N PRO A 419 7.15 -8.53 0.94
CA PRO A 419 8.57 -8.80 0.77
C PRO A 419 9.27 -7.73 -0.09
N GLN A 420 10.49 -7.38 0.28
CA GLN A 420 11.29 -6.41 -0.45
C GLN A 420 11.49 -6.86 -1.90
N ALA A 421 11.36 -5.90 -2.83
CA ALA A 421 11.48 -6.11 -4.27
C ALA A 421 10.48 -7.13 -4.86
N GLY A 422 9.39 -7.44 -4.15
CA GLY A 422 8.39 -8.42 -4.60
C GLY A 422 8.94 -9.85 -4.66
N LEU A 423 10.01 -10.14 -3.92
CA LEU A 423 10.69 -11.44 -3.94
C LEU A 423 10.49 -12.17 -2.61
N SER A 424 9.87 -13.35 -2.65
CA SER A 424 9.73 -14.23 -1.49
C SER A 424 10.70 -15.40 -1.55
N LEU A 425 11.42 -15.63 -0.45
CA LEU A 425 12.45 -16.66 -0.30
C LEU A 425 12.17 -17.64 0.86
N GLY A 426 11.04 -17.49 1.55
CA GLY A 426 10.67 -18.35 2.67
C GLY A 426 9.33 -17.95 3.29
N GLY A 427 9.03 -18.54 4.45
CA GLY A 427 7.77 -18.32 5.19
C GLY A 427 6.69 -19.34 4.83
N ASP A 428 5.43 -18.92 4.89
CA ASP A 428 4.19 -19.68 4.63
C ASP A 428 3.93 -19.98 3.14
N ILE A 429 4.97 -19.95 2.29
CA ILE A 429 4.86 -20.35 0.87
C ILE A 429 5.56 -21.68 0.58
N SER A 430 5.03 -22.42 -0.39
CA SER A 430 5.61 -23.70 -0.80
C SER A 430 6.96 -23.50 -1.46
N SER A 431 7.81 -24.50 -1.35
CA SER A 431 9.14 -24.50 -1.97
C SER A 431 9.03 -24.53 -3.48
N THR A 432 7.98 -25.17 -4.01
CA THR A 432 7.61 -25.11 -5.43
C THR A 432 7.34 -23.68 -5.88
N ASP A 433 6.57 -22.91 -5.10
CA ASP A 433 6.21 -21.53 -5.44
C ASP A 433 7.42 -20.59 -5.32
N ILE A 434 8.28 -20.79 -4.31
CA ILE A 434 9.56 -20.06 -4.22
C ILE A 434 10.39 -20.30 -5.49
N VAL A 435 10.56 -21.55 -5.93
CA VAL A 435 11.34 -21.86 -7.14
C VAL A 435 10.68 -21.26 -8.38
N ALA A 436 9.36 -21.32 -8.50
CA ALA A 436 8.62 -20.71 -9.61
C ALA A 436 8.78 -19.17 -9.66
N GLY A 437 8.85 -18.52 -8.49
CA GLY A 437 9.14 -17.09 -8.33
C GLY A 437 10.60 -16.69 -8.58
N LEU A 438 11.52 -17.65 -8.65
CA LEU A 438 12.94 -17.42 -8.88
C LEU A 438 13.38 -17.73 -10.32
N VAL A 439 12.97 -18.88 -10.84
CA VAL A 439 13.52 -19.43 -12.07
C VAL A 439 13.01 -18.64 -13.28
N ASN A 440 13.96 -18.11 -14.05
CA ASN A 440 13.75 -17.32 -15.26
C ASN A 440 12.95 -16.02 -15.07
N LYS A 441 12.72 -15.57 -13.84
CA LYS A 441 12.04 -14.30 -13.55
C LYS A 441 13.00 -13.12 -13.67
N PRO A 442 12.61 -12.00 -14.31
CA PRO A 442 13.44 -10.78 -14.35
C PRO A 442 13.76 -10.28 -12.93
N SER A 443 14.94 -9.70 -12.73
CA SER A 443 15.24 -9.02 -11.47
C SER A 443 14.97 -7.52 -11.58
N THR A 444 14.12 -6.99 -10.70
CA THR A 444 13.81 -5.54 -10.58
C THR A 444 15.04 -4.67 -10.29
N HIS A 445 16.06 -5.25 -9.65
CA HIS A 445 17.30 -4.58 -9.28
C HIS A 445 18.57 -5.21 -9.89
N GLY A 446 18.40 -6.08 -10.89
CA GLY A 446 19.48 -6.74 -11.61
C GLY A 446 19.65 -6.27 -13.05
N GLY A 447 19.00 -5.18 -13.47
CA GLY A 447 19.13 -4.64 -14.82
C GLY A 447 18.72 -5.64 -15.91
N GLN A 448 19.71 -6.21 -16.60
CA GLN A 448 19.50 -7.25 -17.63
C GLN A 448 19.40 -8.68 -17.07
N PHE A 449 19.74 -8.89 -15.79
CA PHE A 449 19.80 -10.22 -15.20
C PHE A 449 18.42 -10.76 -14.79
N LYS A 450 18.31 -12.09 -14.76
CA LYS A 450 17.20 -12.82 -14.15
C LYS A 450 17.57 -13.25 -12.74
N LEU A 451 16.58 -13.48 -11.88
CA LEU A 451 16.78 -13.93 -10.50
C LEU A 451 17.57 -15.24 -10.45
N VAL A 452 17.09 -16.28 -11.16
CA VAL A 452 17.82 -17.54 -11.39
C VAL A 452 17.77 -17.93 -12.87
N VAL A 453 18.95 -18.23 -13.44
CA VAL A 453 19.12 -18.80 -14.78
C VAL A 453 19.56 -20.26 -14.62
N PRO A 454 18.68 -21.24 -14.90
CA PRO A 454 19.01 -22.65 -14.84
C PRO A 454 20.29 -22.98 -15.61
N GLY A 455 21.20 -23.71 -14.96
CA GLY A 455 22.48 -24.12 -15.51
C GLY A 455 23.56 -23.03 -15.52
N ASN A 456 23.25 -21.78 -15.13
CA ASN A 456 24.21 -20.68 -15.19
C ASN A 456 24.18 -19.79 -13.92
N PRO A 457 24.92 -20.18 -12.87
CA PRO A 457 25.03 -19.38 -11.64
C PRO A 457 25.61 -17.99 -11.88
N ASP A 458 26.53 -17.84 -12.82
CA ASP A 458 27.20 -16.56 -13.12
C ASP A 458 26.32 -15.60 -13.93
N GLN A 459 25.13 -16.03 -14.34
CA GLN A 459 24.07 -15.19 -14.92
C GLN A 459 22.83 -15.11 -14.01
N SER A 460 22.90 -15.66 -12.80
CA SER A 460 21.79 -15.66 -11.84
C SER A 460 21.98 -14.55 -10.81
N TRP A 461 21.14 -13.52 -10.87
CA TRP A 461 21.27 -12.35 -10.02
C TRP A 461 21.26 -12.70 -8.52
N LEU A 462 20.42 -13.65 -8.12
CA LEU A 462 20.35 -14.12 -6.74
C LEU A 462 21.72 -14.60 -6.24
N TYR A 463 22.40 -15.45 -7.02
CA TYR A 463 23.71 -15.97 -6.68
C TYR A 463 24.78 -14.87 -6.66
N LEU A 464 24.80 -14.01 -7.69
CA LEU A 464 25.76 -12.91 -7.78
C LEU A 464 25.68 -11.97 -6.57
N LYS A 465 24.46 -11.73 -6.05
CA LYS A 465 24.21 -10.90 -4.88
C LYS A 465 24.70 -11.55 -3.59
N VAL A 466 24.36 -12.82 -3.35
CA VAL A 466 24.80 -13.51 -2.12
C VAL A 466 26.29 -13.85 -2.12
N ALA A 467 26.90 -14.02 -3.30
CA ALA A 467 28.33 -14.24 -3.46
C ALA A 467 29.16 -12.94 -3.45
N GLY A 468 28.52 -11.77 -3.43
CA GLY A 468 29.20 -10.47 -3.47
C GLY A 468 29.92 -10.18 -4.80
N THR A 469 29.51 -10.81 -5.89
CA THR A 469 30.12 -10.68 -7.23
C THR A 469 29.28 -9.86 -8.21
N ALA A 470 28.08 -9.41 -7.79
CA ALA A 470 27.18 -8.60 -8.62
C ALA A 470 27.84 -7.31 -9.17
N GLY A 471 28.75 -6.69 -8.41
CA GLY A 471 29.47 -5.48 -8.85
C GLY A 471 30.40 -5.69 -10.05
N SER A 472 30.98 -6.88 -10.19
CA SER A 472 31.86 -7.23 -11.31
C SER A 472 31.15 -7.98 -12.44
N ALA A 473 29.90 -8.39 -12.24
CA ALA A 473 29.10 -9.12 -13.24
C ALA A 473 28.68 -8.27 -14.45
N GLY A 474 28.92 -6.95 -14.42
CA GLY A 474 28.60 -6.06 -15.54
C GLY A 474 27.12 -5.77 -15.68
N CYS A 475 26.42 -5.53 -14.57
CA CYS A 475 25.02 -5.12 -14.59
C CYS A 475 24.82 -3.85 -15.42
N ARG A 476 23.79 -3.85 -16.27
CA ARG A 476 23.35 -2.77 -17.13
C ARG A 476 21.87 -2.52 -16.86
N PRO A 477 21.48 -1.30 -16.46
CA PRO A 477 20.06 -0.97 -16.29
C PRO A 477 19.26 -1.24 -17.56
N SER A 478 18.00 -1.60 -17.40
CA SER A 478 17.04 -1.78 -18.50
C SER A 478 15.85 -0.84 -18.31
N GLY A 479 14.94 -0.77 -19.29
CA GLY A 479 13.75 0.07 -19.20
C GLY A 479 12.82 -0.29 -18.03
N ALA A 480 12.96 -1.50 -17.45
CA ALA A 480 12.12 -2.00 -16.37
C ALA A 480 12.90 -2.34 -15.09
N ALA A 481 14.24 -2.17 -15.05
CA ALA A 481 15.04 -2.59 -13.91
C ALA A 481 16.31 -1.74 -13.71
N THR A 482 16.63 -1.48 -12.44
CA THR A 482 17.85 -0.79 -12.03
C THR A 482 18.97 -1.79 -11.73
N CYS A 483 20.20 -1.31 -11.55
CA CYS A 483 21.32 -2.14 -11.10
C CYS A 483 21.68 -1.80 -9.65
N ASN A 484 21.43 -2.71 -8.72
CA ASN A 484 21.86 -2.59 -7.33
C ASN A 484 22.87 -3.70 -6.99
N PRO A 485 24.18 -3.46 -7.17
CA PRO A 485 25.20 -4.51 -7.04
C PRO A 485 25.61 -4.83 -5.59
N GLY A 486 25.05 -4.17 -4.57
CA GLY A 486 25.44 -4.41 -3.17
C GLY A 486 25.25 -5.87 -2.76
N VAL A 487 26.13 -6.41 -1.90
CA VAL A 487 25.94 -7.77 -1.37
C VAL A 487 24.61 -7.85 -0.61
N MET A 488 23.92 -8.99 -0.73
CA MET A 488 22.72 -9.28 0.04
C MET A 488 22.84 -10.68 0.63
N PRO A 489 22.48 -10.93 1.90
CA PRO A 489 22.05 -9.95 2.91
C PRO A 489 23.13 -8.90 3.21
N GLN A 490 22.71 -7.70 3.65
CA GLN A 490 23.66 -6.64 3.98
C GLN A 490 24.42 -7.00 5.26
N ALA A 491 25.75 -7.02 5.17
CA ALA A 491 26.65 -7.10 6.32
C ALA A 491 27.35 -5.75 6.53
N ALA A 492 27.69 -5.42 7.78
CA ALA A 492 28.35 -4.16 8.13
C ALA A 492 29.68 -3.94 7.39
N ASP A 493 30.36 -5.02 6.99
CA ASP A 493 31.62 -4.99 6.25
C ASP A 493 31.46 -5.20 4.74
N GLY A 494 30.22 -5.28 4.24
CA GLY A 494 29.90 -5.45 2.83
C GLY A 494 30.31 -6.80 2.22
N LYS A 495 30.56 -7.83 3.04
CA LYS A 495 30.94 -9.16 2.59
C LYS A 495 29.77 -10.15 2.56
N PRO A 496 29.88 -11.25 1.78
CA PRO A 496 28.92 -12.37 1.83
C PRO A 496 28.73 -12.89 3.25
N THR A 497 27.47 -13.06 3.67
CA THR A 497 27.13 -13.67 4.96
C THR A 497 27.09 -15.19 4.88
N LEU A 498 26.76 -15.74 3.71
CA LEU A 498 26.72 -17.18 3.47
C LEU A 498 28.14 -17.77 3.54
N THR A 499 28.24 -18.93 4.17
CA THR A 499 29.48 -19.71 4.19
C THR A 499 29.82 -20.24 2.80
N SER A 500 31.08 -20.59 2.57
CA SER A 500 31.52 -21.20 1.31
C SER A 500 30.73 -22.47 0.95
N ALA A 501 30.31 -23.25 1.95
CA ALA A 501 29.51 -24.46 1.75
C ALA A 501 28.08 -24.13 1.29
N GLU A 502 27.44 -23.13 1.90
CA GLU A 502 26.09 -22.68 1.52
C GLU A 502 26.10 -22.04 0.12
N LEU A 503 27.12 -21.22 -0.18
CA LEU A 503 27.33 -20.68 -1.53
C LEU A 503 27.53 -21.79 -2.56
N ALA A 504 28.30 -22.83 -2.23
CA ALA A 504 28.48 -23.98 -3.11
C ALA A 504 27.18 -24.75 -3.32
N ALA A 505 26.38 -24.96 -2.28
CA ALA A 505 25.08 -25.64 -2.38
C ALA A 505 24.10 -24.86 -3.27
N LEU A 506 23.99 -23.55 -3.09
CA LEU A 506 23.14 -22.70 -3.94
C LEU A 506 23.66 -22.69 -5.39
N ARG A 507 24.98 -22.53 -5.59
CA ARG A 507 25.61 -22.57 -6.92
C ARG A 507 25.31 -23.89 -7.62
N GLN A 508 25.45 -25.00 -6.92
CA GLN A 508 25.23 -26.34 -7.44
C GLN A 508 23.76 -26.54 -7.82
N TRP A 509 22.80 -26.15 -6.97
CA TRP A 509 21.38 -26.22 -7.31
C TRP A 509 21.05 -25.45 -8.60
N ILE A 510 21.59 -24.24 -8.76
CA ILE A 510 21.41 -23.47 -10.01
C ILE A 510 22.06 -24.20 -11.19
N GLN A 511 23.29 -24.68 -11.02
CA GLN A 511 24.05 -25.38 -12.06
C GLN A 511 23.37 -26.68 -12.51
N ASP A 512 22.66 -27.37 -11.61
CA ASP A 512 21.87 -28.57 -11.89
C ASP A 512 20.52 -28.25 -12.57
N GLY A 513 20.31 -27.00 -12.98
CA GLY A 513 19.11 -26.56 -13.68
C GLY A 513 18.02 -26.01 -12.77
N ALA A 514 18.34 -25.70 -11.51
CA ALA A 514 17.40 -25.21 -10.51
C ALA A 514 16.13 -26.09 -10.41
N PRO A 515 16.28 -27.41 -10.22
CA PRO A 515 15.13 -28.32 -10.23
C PRO A 515 14.14 -27.93 -9.13
N ALA A 516 12.85 -27.95 -9.50
CA ALA A 516 11.77 -27.73 -8.57
C ALA A 516 11.66 -28.91 -7.57
N PRO A 517 11.20 -28.64 -6.34
CA PRO A 517 10.81 -29.67 -5.38
C PRO A 517 9.74 -30.60 -5.93
N THR A 518 9.69 -31.82 -5.40
CA THR A 518 8.62 -32.78 -5.64
C THR A 518 7.66 -32.79 -4.44
N LYS A 519 6.37 -32.60 -4.70
CA LYS A 519 5.31 -32.85 -3.71
C LYS A 519 5.28 -34.35 -3.40
N MET A 520 5.24 -34.70 -2.11
CA MET A 520 5.14 -36.09 -1.63
C MET A 520 3.70 -36.57 -1.57
#